data_AF-A0A0V0I2C0-F1
#
_entry.id   AF-A0A0V0I2C0-F1
#
_cell.length_a   1.000
_cell.length_b   1.000
_cell.length_c   1.000
_cell.angle_alpha   90.00
_cell.angle_beta   90.00
_cell.angle_gamma   90.00
#
_symmetry.space_group_name_H-M   'P 1'
#
loop_
_entity.id
_entity.type
_entity.pdbx_description
1 polymer ?
#
loop_
_entity_poly.entity_id
_entity_poly.type
_entity_poly.pdbx_seq_one_letter_code
_entity_poly.pdbx_strand_id
1 'polypeptide(L)'
;MRNVWNFKKSRKKELSKISKTKNIRACGRAGRSKTSSGCPMLRNHKRGKEFRSEVSQQGPLDIEDLVQIGNDLKTCPYYGSRSMVHTADLVVLPYQSLLSKSSRESLGLSLKDSVLVIDEAHNLADSLVSMYNAKITLSQLELVHSHLESYFIRFRNLLGPGNRRYIQIMMVLTRAFLQVLRNENCQSTFDPVCNAEGSESGFESSTAINEFLFALNIDNINLYKLLLYIEESNIMHKTFELSGMWIWT
;
A
#
# COMPACT_ATOMS: atom_id res chain seq x y z
N MET A 1 -12.58 24.01 29.81
CA MET A 1 -13.17 24.81 28.72
C MET A 1 -12.91 24.09 27.40
N ARG A 2 -13.98 23.61 26.76
CA ARG A 2 -13.96 22.91 25.47
C ARG A 2 -13.91 23.97 24.36
N ASN A 3 -13.07 23.78 23.34
CA ASN A 3 -13.30 24.35 22.01
C ASN A 3 -12.79 23.38 20.95
N VAL A 4 -13.76 22.60 20.45
CA VAL A 4 -13.69 21.73 19.29
C VAL A 4 -13.83 22.61 18.05
N TRP A 5 -12.82 22.60 17.18
CA TRP A 5 -12.85 23.35 15.92
C TRP A 5 -13.72 22.66 14.88
N ASN A 6 -14.86 23.30 14.59
CA ASN A 6 -15.84 22.92 13.57
C ASN A 6 -15.35 23.28 12.16
N PHE A 7 -14.88 22.31 11.36
CA PHE A 7 -14.52 22.52 9.95
C PHE A 7 -15.35 21.71 8.94
N LYS A 8 -16.60 21.32 9.29
CA LYS A 8 -17.45 20.48 8.43
C LYS A 8 -18.67 21.14 7.78
N LYS A 9 -18.93 22.45 7.94
CA LYS A 9 -20.22 23.04 7.51
C LYS A 9 -20.25 23.83 6.20
N SER A 10 -19.12 24.19 5.58
CA SER A 10 -19.14 25.05 4.36
C SER A 10 -19.21 24.34 3.00
N ARG A 11 -18.94 23.04 2.88
CA ARG A 11 -18.84 22.38 1.55
C ARG A 11 -20.16 21.92 0.89
N LYS A 12 -21.32 22.10 1.52
CA LYS A 12 -22.61 21.59 1.01
C LYS A 12 -23.43 22.55 0.14
N LYS A 13 -23.05 23.84 0.01
CA LYS A 13 -23.86 24.84 -0.72
C LYS A 13 -23.36 25.20 -2.12
N GLU A 14 -22.18 24.72 -2.52
CA GLU A 14 -21.53 25.13 -3.78
C GLU A 14 -21.63 24.08 -4.90
N LEU A 15 -22.05 22.86 -4.58
CA LEU A 15 -22.23 21.74 -5.53
C LEU A 15 -23.64 21.66 -6.15
N SER A 16 -24.54 22.62 -5.86
CA SER A 16 -25.93 22.58 -6.32
C SER A 16 -26.27 23.54 -7.47
N LYS A 17 -25.28 24.14 -8.15
CA LYS A 17 -25.53 25.19 -9.17
C LYS A 17 -24.94 24.94 -10.57
N ILE A 18 -24.39 23.77 -10.87
CA ILE A 18 -23.87 23.45 -12.22
C ILE A 18 -24.54 22.18 -12.74
N SER A 19 -25.80 22.31 -13.19
CA SER A 19 -26.47 21.29 -14.00
C SER A 19 -27.75 21.84 -14.65
N LYS A 20 -27.58 22.78 -15.59
CA LYS A 20 -28.62 23.14 -16.56
C LYS A 20 -28.00 23.48 -17.92
N THR A 21 -27.85 22.47 -18.78
CA THR A 21 -27.98 22.66 -20.25
C THR A 21 -28.41 21.34 -20.89
N LYS A 22 -29.47 21.40 -21.71
CA LYS A 22 -30.13 20.27 -22.36
C LYS A 22 -29.51 19.98 -23.73
N ASN A 23 -29.41 18.67 -24.02
CA ASN A 23 -29.52 17.93 -25.30
C ASN A 23 -28.69 18.38 -26.52
N ILE A 24 -28.06 17.38 -27.16
CA ILE A 24 -28.48 16.86 -28.49
C ILE A 24 -27.73 15.55 -28.83
N ARG A 25 -28.50 14.64 -29.45
CA ARG A 25 -28.18 13.44 -30.25
C ARG A 25 -27.94 12.09 -29.55
N ALA A 26 -28.89 11.23 -29.87
CA ALA A 26 -28.99 9.81 -29.58
C ALA A 26 -27.93 8.99 -30.32
N CYS A 27 -27.34 8.03 -29.61
CA CYS A 27 -26.77 6.82 -30.17
C CYS A 27 -27.09 5.67 -29.21
N GLY A 28 -27.47 4.52 -29.77
CA GLY A 28 -28.23 3.45 -29.11
C GLY A 28 -27.69 2.96 -27.76
N ARG A 29 -28.61 2.76 -26.81
CA ARG A 29 -28.34 2.03 -25.57
C ARG A 29 -28.25 0.54 -25.89
N ALA A 30 -27.05 0.06 -26.21
CA ALA A 30 -26.71 -1.34 -25.95
C ALA A 30 -26.67 -1.50 -24.42
N GLY A 31 -27.64 -2.23 -23.88
CA GLY A 31 -27.66 -2.57 -22.46
C GLY A 31 -26.42 -3.37 -22.11
N ARG A 32 -25.46 -2.74 -21.43
CA ARG A 32 -24.38 -3.46 -20.74
C ARG A 32 -25.04 -4.30 -19.65
N SER A 33 -25.11 -5.61 -19.89
CA SER A 33 -25.30 -6.60 -18.83
C SER A 33 -24.31 -6.28 -17.71
N LYS A 34 -24.80 -6.02 -16.50
CA LYS A 34 -23.95 -5.95 -15.30
C LYS A 34 -23.41 -7.35 -15.06
N THR A 35 -22.30 -7.70 -15.70
CA THR A 35 -21.46 -8.80 -15.24
C THR A 35 -21.10 -8.47 -13.79
N SER A 36 -21.38 -9.39 -12.87
CA SER A 36 -21.14 -9.17 -11.45
C SER A 36 -19.64 -9.09 -11.21
N SER A 37 -19.08 -7.88 -11.26
CA SER A 37 -17.66 -7.60 -11.11
C SER A 37 -17.22 -7.69 -9.63
N GLY A 38 -17.57 -8.77 -8.95
CA GLY A 38 -17.26 -9.00 -7.54
C GLY A 38 -16.99 -10.47 -7.26
N CYS A 39 -16.27 -10.72 -6.17
CA CYS A 39 -15.93 -12.08 -5.73
C CYS A 39 -17.21 -12.92 -5.54
N PRO A 40 -17.35 -14.08 -6.22
CA PRO A 40 -18.51 -14.94 -6.09
C PRO A 40 -18.79 -15.38 -4.66
N MET A 41 -17.74 -15.60 -3.87
CA MET A 41 -17.84 -16.09 -2.49
C MET A 41 -18.13 -14.99 -1.45
N LEU A 42 -18.00 -13.70 -1.82
CA LEU A 42 -18.32 -12.57 -0.94
C LEU A 42 -19.77 -12.10 -1.09
N ARG A 43 -20.50 -12.64 -2.07
CA ARG A 43 -21.77 -12.08 -2.54
C ARG A 43 -22.95 -12.32 -1.59
N ASN A 44 -22.84 -13.26 -0.65
CA ASN A 44 -23.98 -13.71 0.15
C ASN A 44 -23.73 -13.64 1.67
N HIS A 45 -23.93 -12.46 2.25
CA HIS A 45 -23.80 -12.24 3.71
C HIS A 45 -24.66 -13.18 4.58
N LYS A 46 -25.76 -13.74 4.05
CA LYS A 46 -26.59 -14.70 4.79
C LYS A 46 -25.82 -15.98 5.12
N ARG A 47 -24.95 -16.43 4.21
CA ARG A 47 -24.11 -17.63 4.38
C ARG A 47 -22.96 -17.43 5.37
N GLY A 48 -22.60 -16.18 5.67
CA GLY A 48 -21.64 -15.87 6.73
C GLY A 48 -22.15 -16.28 8.12
N LYS A 49 -23.48 -16.23 8.36
CA LYS A 49 -24.06 -16.71 9.61
C LYS A 49 -24.03 -18.24 9.69
N GLU A 50 -24.37 -18.92 8.60
CA GLU A 50 -24.29 -20.38 8.49
C GLU A 50 -22.86 -20.86 8.72
N PHE A 51 -21.87 -20.21 8.12
CA PHE A 51 -20.45 -20.49 8.34
C PHE A 51 -20.07 -20.40 9.82
N ARG A 52 -20.48 -19.32 10.49
CA ARG A 52 -20.20 -19.15 11.92
C ARG A 52 -20.84 -20.25 12.77
N SER A 53 -22.07 -20.64 12.46
CA SER A 53 -22.74 -21.73 13.16
C SER A 53 -22.03 -23.06 12.96
N GLU A 54 -21.63 -23.37 11.73
CA GLU A 54 -20.93 -24.61 11.38
C GLU A 54 -19.57 -24.70 12.11
N VAL A 55 -18.76 -23.64 12.03
CA VAL A 55 -17.46 -23.56 12.72
C VAL A 55 -17.63 -23.71 14.24
N SER A 56 -18.68 -23.15 14.83
CA SER A 56 -18.91 -23.24 16.28
C SER A 56 -19.33 -24.65 16.73
N GLN A 57 -19.85 -25.49 15.83
CA GLN A 57 -20.29 -26.86 16.15
C GLN A 57 -19.17 -27.89 16.05
N GLN A 58 -18.15 -27.65 15.23
CA GLN A 58 -17.10 -28.62 14.94
C GLN A 58 -15.88 -28.52 15.88
N GLY A 59 -15.82 -27.52 16.76
CA GLY A 59 -14.75 -27.37 17.76
C GLY A 59 -13.55 -26.55 17.26
N PRO A 60 -12.34 -26.78 17.80
CA PRO A 60 -11.11 -26.12 17.31
C PRO A 60 -10.80 -26.57 15.89
N LEU A 61 -10.78 -25.62 14.96
CA LEU A 61 -10.54 -25.84 13.54
C LEU A 61 -9.28 -25.12 13.09
N ASP A 62 -8.56 -25.73 12.14
CA ASP A 62 -7.43 -25.07 11.50
C ASP A 62 -7.86 -24.26 10.27
N ILE A 63 -6.88 -23.69 9.55
CA ILE A 63 -7.16 -22.85 8.38
C ILE A 63 -7.76 -23.69 7.23
N GLU A 64 -7.33 -24.94 7.06
CA GLU A 64 -7.77 -25.80 5.97
C GLU A 64 -9.22 -26.28 6.19
N ASP A 65 -9.58 -26.57 7.44
CA ASP A 65 -10.95 -26.88 7.85
C ASP A 65 -11.89 -25.70 7.54
N LEU A 66 -11.48 -24.47 7.87
CA LEU A 66 -12.26 -23.26 7.57
C LEU A 66 -12.44 -23.07 6.06
N VAL A 67 -11.42 -23.40 5.25
CA VAL A 67 -11.51 -23.37 3.79
C VAL A 67 -12.52 -24.39 3.29
N GLN A 68 -12.50 -25.61 3.83
CA GLN A 68 -13.44 -26.66 3.46
C GLN A 68 -14.89 -26.26 3.76
N ILE A 69 -15.16 -25.77 4.97
CA ILE A 69 -16.50 -25.29 5.36
C ILE A 69 -16.96 -24.16 4.45
N GLY A 70 -16.08 -23.21 4.11
CA GLY A 70 -16.44 -22.11 3.22
C GLY A 70 -16.73 -22.56 1.79
N ASN A 71 -16.02 -23.59 1.31
CA ASN A 71 -16.25 -24.18 0.00
C ASN A 71 -17.59 -24.93 -0.09
N ASP A 72 -17.96 -25.64 0.97
CA ASP A 72 -19.22 -26.38 1.06
C ASP A 72 -20.42 -25.42 1.16
N LEU A 73 -20.29 -24.39 2.00
CA LEU A 73 -21.31 -23.35 2.16
C LEU A 73 -21.28 -22.28 1.06
N LYS A 74 -20.34 -22.34 0.11
CA LYS A 74 -20.14 -21.33 -0.95
C LYS A 74 -20.06 -19.90 -0.40
N THR A 75 -19.26 -19.72 0.64
CA THR A 75 -18.97 -18.44 1.30
C THR A 75 -17.47 -18.26 1.50
N CYS A 76 -17.00 -17.02 1.51
CA CYS A 76 -15.57 -16.73 1.61
C CYS A 76 -15.03 -17.10 3.00
N PRO A 77 -14.12 -18.09 3.13
CA PRO A 77 -13.54 -18.49 4.41
C PRO A 77 -12.87 -17.32 5.14
N TYR A 78 -12.08 -16.52 4.41
CA TYR A 78 -11.36 -15.36 4.95
C TYR A 78 -12.29 -14.34 5.62
N TYR A 79 -13.37 -13.94 4.96
CA TYR A 79 -14.31 -12.98 5.56
C TYR A 79 -15.21 -13.63 6.61
N GLY A 80 -15.50 -14.94 6.48
CA GLY A 80 -16.21 -15.73 7.47
C GLY A 80 -15.45 -15.77 8.80
N SER A 81 -14.22 -16.27 8.79
CA SER A 81 -13.36 -16.36 9.97
C SER A 81 -13.03 -14.99 10.57
N ARG A 82 -12.75 -13.98 9.73
CA ARG A 82 -12.53 -12.59 10.20
C ARG A 82 -13.72 -12.03 10.98
N SER A 83 -14.96 -12.37 10.59
CA SER A 83 -16.15 -11.91 11.32
C SER A 83 -16.30 -12.54 12.72
N MET A 84 -15.63 -13.68 12.95
CA MET A 84 -15.68 -14.42 14.21
C MET A 84 -14.62 -13.98 15.22
N VAL A 85 -13.60 -13.23 14.80
CA VAL A 85 -12.50 -12.74 15.64
C VAL A 85 -13.00 -12.05 16.91
N HIS A 86 -14.07 -11.27 16.83
CA HIS A 86 -14.64 -10.56 17.98
C HIS A 86 -15.32 -11.45 19.03
N THR A 87 -15.60 -12.70 18.69
CA THR A 87 -16.30 -13.65 19.55
C THR A 87 -15.49 -14.92 19.81
N ALA A 88 -14.24 -14.94 19.36
CA ALA A 88 -13.34 -16.05 19.58
C ALA A 88 -12.62 -15.89 20.93
N ASP A 89 -12.52 -16.98 21.68
CA ASP A 89 -11.78 -17.01 22.96
C ASP A 89 -10.26 -17.08 22.73
N LEU A 90 -9.83 -17.67 21.62
CA LEU A 90 -8.44 -17.80 21.21
C LEU A 90 -8.29 -17.37 19.75
N VAL A 91 -7.33 -16.49 19.48
CA VAL A 91 -6.99 -16.06 18.12
C VAL A 91 -5.50 -16.27 17.91
N VAL A 92 -5.15 -17.15 16.98
CA VAL A 92 -3.76 -17.39 16.57
C VAL A 92 -3.42 -16.46 15.41
N LEU A 93 -2.32 -15.71 15.52
CA LEU A 93 -1.95 -14.67 14.56
C LEU A 93 -0.44 -14.67 14.30
N PRO A 94 0.00 -14.40 13.07
CA PRO A 94 1.39 -14.05 12.80
C PRO A 94 1.80 -12.77 13.54
N TYR A 95 3.07 -12.63 13.89
CA TYR A 95 3.59 -11.44 14.58
C TYR A 95 3.27 -10.15 13.85
N GLN A 96 3.31 -10.15 12.51
CA GLN A 96 3.06 -8.96 11.70
C GLN A 96 1.64 -8.43 11.86
N SER A 97 0.66 -9.34 11.97
CA SER A 97 -0.75 -8.99 12.20
C SER A 97 -0.98 -8.41 13.58
N LEU A 98 -0.19 -8.83 14.58
CA LEU A 98 -0.23 -8.35 15.95
C LEU A 98 0.52 -7.02 16.12
N LEU A 99 1.70 -6.88 15.54
CA LEU A 99 2.61 -5.76 15.78
C LEU A 99 2.26 -4.54 14.93
N SER A 100 1.76 -4.73 13.72
CA SER A 100 1.33 -3.64 12.84
C SER A 100 -0.05 -3.12 13.26
N LYS A 101 -0.12 -1.82 13.59
CA LYS A 101 -1.39 -1.15 13.92
C LYS A 101 -2.40 -1.23 12.78
N SER A 102 -1.97 -0.99 11.53
CA SER A 102 -2.86 -1.03 10.37
C SER A 102 -3.42 -2.43 10.11
N SER A 103 -2.61 -3.47 10.34
CA SER A 103 -3.05 -4.87 10.23
C SER A 103 -4.08 -5.21 11.31
N ARG A 104 -3.85 -4.80 12.56
CA ARG A 104 -4.82 -4.99 13.66
C ARG A 104 -6.15 -4.32 13.36
N GLU A 105 -6.12 -3.04 12.96
CA GLU A 105 -7.33 -2.29 12.61
C GLU A 105 -8.08 -2.93 11.44
N SER A 106 -7.33 -3.37 10.42
CA SER A 106 -7.90 -4.09 9.28
C SER A 106 -8.52 -5.41 9.70
N LEU A 107 -7.96 -6.15 10.66
CA LEU A 107 -8.55 -7.40 11.15
C LEU A 107 -9.69 -7.19 12.16
N GLY A 108 -9.87 -5.97 12.67
CA GLY A 108 -10.82 -5.70 13.76
C GLY A 108 -10.32 -6.19 15.13
N LEU A 109 -9.01 -6.37 15.28
CA LEU A 109 -8.40 -6.88 16.50
C LEU A 109 -8.30 -5.76 17.56
N SER A 110 -8.89 -6.00 18.73
CA SER A 110 -8.70 -5.20 19.93
C SER A 110 -7.90 -6.00 20.94
N LEU A 111 -6.75 -5.47 21.37
CA LEU A 111 -5.93 -6.10 22.42
C LEU A 111 -6.36 -5.70 23.84
N LYS A 112 -7.35 -4.83 23.96
CA LYS A 112 -7.89 -4.42 25.25
C LYS A 112 -8.52 -5.63 25.94
N ASP A 113 -8.26 -5.78 27.24
CA ASP A 113 -8.80 -6.86 28.08
C ASP A 113 -8.45 -8.27 27.56
N SER A 114 -7.32 -8.40 26.86
CA SER A 114 -6.81 -9.65 26.28
C SER A 114 -5.48 -10.06 26.90
N VAL A 115 -5.24 -11.36 27.03
CA VAL A 115 -3.91 -11.91 27.37
C VAL A 115 -3.15 -12.20 26.08
N LEU A 116 -1.96 -11.65 25.94
CA LEU A 116 -1.09 -11.90 24.80
C LEU A 116 -0.03 -12.95 25.17
N VAL A 117 -0.04 -14.06 24.43
CA VAL A 117 1.00 -15.09 24.49
C VAL A 117 1.86 -14.98 23.23
N ILE A 118 3.16 -14.82 23.41
CA ILE A 118 4.13 -14.80 22.32
C ILE A 118 4.83 -16.14 22.33
N ASP A 119 4.44 -17.01 21.41
CA ASP A 119 5.17 -18.24 21.16
C ASP A 119 6.51 -17.92 20.50
N GLU A 120 7.54 -18.72 20.79
CA GLU A 120 8.91 -18.54 20.28
C GLU A 120 9.43 -17.09 20.31
N ALA A 121 9.26 -16.43 21.46
CA ALA A 121 9.59 -15.00 21.62
C ALA A 121 11.04 -14.63 21.25
N HIS A 122 11.94 -15.60 21.13
CA HIS A 122 13.29 -15.40 20.63
C HIS A 122 13.33 -14.87 19.17
N ASN A 123 12.32 -15.17 18.33
CA ASN A 123 12.21 -14.65 16.96
C ASN A 123 11.57 -13.24 16.85
N LEU A 124 11.09 -12.68 17.97
CA LEU A 124 10.32 -11.44 17.96
C LEU A 124 11.14 -10.25 17.46
N ALA A 125 12.41 -10.16 17.89
CA ALA A 125 13.30 -9.06 17.51
C ALA A 125 13.59 -9.06 16.01
N ASP A 126 13.94 -10.22 15.44
CA ASP A 126 14.20 -10.34 14.00
C ASP A 126 12.96 -10.01 13.17
N SER A 127 11.79 -10.43 13.64
CA SER A 127 10.50 -10.12 13.00
C SER A 127 10.21 -8.62 13.02
N LEU A 128 10.48 -7.93 14.13
CA LEU A 128 10.37 -6.47 14.22
C LEU A 128 11.33 -5.77 13.26
N VAL A 129 12.60 -6.16 13.25
CA VAL A 129 13.60 -5.58 12.34
C VAL A 129 13.18 -5.75 10.88
N SER A 130 12.72 -6.95 10.52
CA SER A 130 12.24 -7.25 9.17
C SER A 130 11.01 -6.40 8.77
N MET A 131 10.08 -6.15 9.70
CA MET A 131 8.89 -5.31 9.46
C MET A 131 9.21 -3.84 9.15
N TYR A 132 10.30 -3.31 9.70
CA TYR A 132 10.72 -1.91 9.52
C TYR A 132 11.89 -1.75 8.54
N ASN A 133 12.37 -2.85 7.97
CA ASN A 133 13.39 -2.84 6.93
C ASN A 133 12.73 -2.88 5.53
N ALA A 134 13.30 -2.16 4.58
CA ALA A 134 12.89 -2.19 3.18
C ALA A 134 14.11 -2.38 2.30
N LYS A 135 14.02 -3.30 1.33
CA LYS A 135 15.05 -3.52 0.30
C LYS A 135 14.48 -3.09 -1.04
N ILE A 136 15.28 -2.32 -1.79
CA ILE A 136 14.91 -1.82 -3.11
C ILE A 136 16.01 -2.27 -4.08
N THR A 137 15.63 -2.92 -5.17
CA THR A 137 16.57 -3.29 -6.25
C THR A 137 16.64 -2.21 -7.31
N LEU A 138 17.73 -2.20 -8.09
CA LEU A 138 17.88 -1.29 -9.23
C LEU A 138 16.69 -1.41 -10.20
N SER A 139 16.32 -2.64 -10.57
CA SER A 139 15.21 -2.90 -11.50
C SER A 139 13.85 -2.41 -10.99
N GLN A 140 13.58 -2.55 -9.69
CA GLN A 140 12.36 -2.02 -9.07
C GLN A 140 12.31 -0.50 -9.17
N LEU A 141 13.44 0.16 -8.93
CA LEU A 141 13.53 1.61 -8.96
C LEU A 141 13.42 2.18 -10.38
N GLU A 142 14.02 1.49 -11.36
CA GLU A 142 13.87 1.81 -12.79
C GLU A 142 12.42 1.70 -13.26
N LEU A 143 11.73 0.64 -12.83
CA LEU A 143 10.32 0.43 -13.12
C LEU A 143 9.46 1.56 -12.55
N VAL A 144 9.69 1.93 -11.29
CA VAL A 144 8.97 3.06 -10.65
C VAL A 144 9.23 4.37 -11.39
N HIS A 145 10.47 4.64 -11.81
CA HIS A 145 10.80 5.83 -12.58
C HIS A 145 10.02 5.88 -13.90
N SER A 146 10.04 4.78 -14.65
CA SER A 146 9.34 4.63 -15.92
C SER A 146 7.82 4.80 -15.78
N HIS A 147 7.22 4.25 -14.72
CA HIS A 147 5.79 4.39 -14.44
C HIS A 147 5.41 5.84 -14.08
N LEU A 148 6.21 6.51 -13.25
CA LEU A 148 5.99 7.92 -12.91
C LEU A 148 6.10 8.82 -14.14
N GLU A 149 7.10 8.60 -14.98
CA GLU A 149 7.32 9.35 -16.22
C GLU A 149 6.16 9.14 -17.21
N SER A 150 5.77 7.89 -17.45
CA SER A 150 4.66 7.53 -18.32
C SER A 150 3.34 8.16 -17.86
N TYR A 151 3.05 8.09 -16.55
CA TYR A 151 1.88 8.72 -15.96
C TYR A 151 1.93 10.24 -16.13
N PHE A 152 3.07 10.86 -15.84
CA PHE A 152 3.25 12.31 -15.95
C PHE A 152 3.03 12.80 -17.37
N ILE A 153 3.64 12.15 -18.37
CA ILE A 153 3.50 12.52 -19.79
C ILE A 153 2.04 12.41 -20.23
N ARG A 154 1.38 11.28 -19.92
CA ARG A 154 0.00 11.00 -20.32
C ARG A 154 -1.00 11.99 -19.74
N PHE A 155 -0.83 12.35 -18.46
CA PHE A 155 -1.80 13.18 -17.73
C PHE A 155 -1.33 14.62 -17.49
N ARG A 156 -0.20 15.04 -18.08
CA ARG A 156 0.43 16.35 -17.85
C ARG A 156 -0.54 17.52 -17.88
N ASN A 157 -1.42 17.55 -18.88
CA ASN A 157 -2.38 18.64 -19.11
C ASN A 157 -3.62 18.57 -18.20
N LEU A 158 -3.87 17.41 -17.58
CA LEU A 158 -5.00 17.15 -16.69
C LEU A 158 -4.65 17.31 -15.20
N LEU A 159 -3.36 17.20 -14.87
CA LEU A 159 -2.87 17.34 -13.50
C LEU A 159 -2.87 18.80 -13.06
N GLY A 160 -3.44 19.09 -11.89
CA GLY A 160 -3.28 20.41 -11.26
C GLY A 160 -1.81 20.72 -10.93
N PRO A 161 -1.45 22.01 -10.73
CA PRO A 161 -0.07 22.43 -10.49
C PRO A 161 0.58 21.74 -9.29
N GLY A 162 -0.18 21.51 -8.20
CA GLY A 162 0.31 20.78 -7.03
C GLY A 162 0.68 19.33 -7.33
N ASN A 163 -0.21 18.59 -8.01
CA ASN A 163 0.04 17.19 -8.36
C ASN A 163 1.24 17.05 -9.31
N ARG A 164 1.35 17.94 -10.30
CA ARG A 164 2.52 17.97 -11.19
C ARG A 164 3.82 18.14 -10.41
N ARG A 165 3.85 19.11 -9.48
CA ARG A 165 5.01 19.36 -8.62
C ARG A 165 5.37 18.12 -7.79
N TYR A 166 4.40 17.48 -7.12
CA TYR A 166 4.71 16.29 -6.31
C TYR A 166 5.19 15.11 -7.15
N ILE A 167 4.58 14.84 -8.31
CA ILE A 167 5.06 13.77 -9.21
C ILE A 167 6.47 14.05 -9.70
N GLN A 168 6.78 15.31 -10.04
CA GLN A 168 8.15 15.71 -10.40
C GLN A 168 9.14 15.51 -9.25
N ILE A 169 8.76 15.85 -8.01
CA ILE A 169 9.58 15.58 -6.82
C ILE A 169 9.84 14.08 -6.66
N MET A 170 8.81 13.23 -6.85
CA MET A 170 8.99 11.76 -6.84
C MET A 170 9.99 11.32 -7.90
N MET A 171 9.86 11.82 -9.14
CA MET A 171 10.81 11.49 -10.22
C MET A 171 12.25 11.92 -9.90
N VAL A 172 12.44 13.09 -9.28
CA VAL A 172 13.76 13.58 -8.83
C VAL A 172 14.34 12.64 -7.78
N LEU A 173 13.57 12.26 -6.76
CA LEU A 173 14.01 11.31 -5.72
C LEU A 173 14.37 9.94 -6.30
N THR A 174 13.51 9.38 -7.15
CA THR A 174 13.77 8.10 -7.81
C THR A 174 15.06 8.15 -8.63
N ARG A 175 15.31 9.25 -9.35
CA ARG A 175 16.55 9.43 -10.12
C ARG A 175 17.77 9.56 -9.22
N ALA A 176 17.69 10.30 -8.12
CA ALA A 176 18.78 10.42 -7.15
C ALA A 176 19.16 9.05 -6.57
N PHE A 177 18.16 8.21 -6.26
CA PHE A 177 18.41 6.86 -5.74
C PHE A 177 18.99 5.93 -6.83
N LEU A 178 18.57 6.09 -8.09
CA LEU A 178 19.14 5.34 -9.22
C LEU A 178 20.61 5.65 -9.41
N GLN A 179 21.01 6.92 -9.25
CA GLN A 179 22.40 7.36 -9.37
C GLN A 179 23.31 6.65 -8.34
N VAL A 180 22.82 6.42 -7.12
CA VAL A 180 23.53 5.63 -6.10
C VAL A 180 23.70 4.18 -6.54
N LEU A 181 22.60 3.54 -6.97
CA LEU A 181 22.62 2.11 -7.32
C LEU A 181 23.39 1.81 -8.61
N ARG A 182 23.47 2.77 -9.54
CA ARG A 182 24.27 2.66 -10.77
C ARG A 182 25.74 3.03 -10.57
N ASN A 183 26.10 3.52 -9.39
CA ASN A 183 27.44 3.98 -9.07
C ASN A 183 27.91 5.13 -9.99
N GLU A 184 26.97 5.89 -10.55
CA GLU A 184 27.23 6.88 -11.60
C GLU A 184 27.92 8.15 -11.08
N ASN A 185 28.22 8.28 -9.78
CA ASN A 185 28.94 9.43 -9.21
C ASN A 185 29.63 9.11 -7.87
N CYS A 186 30.59 8.18 -7.85
CA CYS A 186 31.69 8.21 -6.86
C CYS A 186 32.92 8.98 -7.39
N GLN A 187 32.70 10.07 -8.12
CA GLN A 187 33.75 11.03 -8.48
C GLN A 187 33.26 12.46 -8.20
N SER A 188 33.28 12.84 -6.93
CA SER A 188 33.62 14.22 -6.56
C SER A 188 34.09 14.26 -5.11
N THR A 189 35.40 14.44 -4.97
CA THR A 189 36.05 15.14 -3.86
C THR A 189 36.19 14.41 -2.53
N PHE A 190 36.81 13.22 -2.50
CA PHE A 190 37.74 12.86 -1.43
C PHE A 190 38.77 11.89 -2.01
N ASP A 191 40.04 12.28 -2.00
CA ASP A 191 41.15 11.35 -2.23
C ASP A 191 41.13 10.28 -1.12
N PRO A 192 41.19 9.01 -1.51
CA PRO A 192 42.23 8.19 -0.92
C PRO A 192 43.02 7.48 -2.02
N VAL A 193 44.33 7.72 -2.00
CA VAL A 193 45.29 6.81 -2.60
C VAL A 193 45.06 5.42 -2.02
N CYS A 194 44.62 4.47 -2.84
CA CYS A 194 44.88 3.06 -2.62
C CYS A 194 45.03 2.35 -3.96
N ASN A 195 46.24 1.80 -4.13
CA ASN A 195 46.68 1.03 -5.28
C ASN A 195 45.84 -0.24 -5.48
N ALA A 196 45.88 -0.73 -6.72
CA ALA A 196 45.27 -1.95 -7.23
C ALA A 196 45.43 -3.18 -6.31
N GLU A 197 44.39 -4.03 -6.27
CA GLU A 197 44.37 -5.35 -6.90
C GLU A 197 43.01 -6.06 -6.63
N GLY A 198 42.62 -6.95 -7.53
CA GLY A 198 41.27 -7.47 -7.69
C GLY A 198 40.62 -8.08 -6.45
N SER A 199 39.35 -7.74 -6.25
CA SER A 199 38.36 -8.61 -5.63
C SER A 199 36.98 -8.22 -6.15
N GLU A 200 36.21 -9.19 -6.65
CA GLU A 200 34.76 -9.07 -6.78
C GLU A 200 34.16 -8.96 -5.37
N SER A 201 34.32 -7.80 -4.75
CA SER A 201 33.69 -7.47 -3.48
C SER A 201 32.44 -6.66 -3.80
N GLY A 202 31.27 -7.23 -3.50
CA GLY A 202 30.04 -6.45 -3.45
C GLY A 202 30.27 -5.27 -2.51
N PHE A 203 30.18 -4.05 -3.04
CA PHE A 203 30.42 -2.84 -2.28
C PHE A 203 29.27 -2.65 -1.28
N GLU A 204 29.48 -3.10 -0.04
CA GLU A 204 28.56 -2.84 1.06
C GLU A 204 28.95 -1.50 1.70
N SER A 205 28.13 -0.47 1.47
CA SER A 205 28.27 0.83 2.12
C SER A 205 27.06 1.13 2.98
N SER A 206 27.32 1.69 4.15
CA SER A 206 26.29 2.19 5.06
C SER A 206 26.52 3.68 5.29
N THR A 207 25.45 4.45 5.38
CA THR A 207 25.51 5.90 5.56
C THR A 207 24.37 6.35 6.46
N ALA A 208 24.60 7.40 7.24
CA ALA A 208 23.55 8.01 8.03
C ALA A 208 22.54 8.71 7.11
N ILE A 209 21.27 8.81 7.55
CA ILE A 209 20.20 9.42 6.74
C ILE A 209 20.58 10.83 6.27
N ASN A 210 21.11 11.67 7.16
CA ASN A 210 21.46 13.04 6.79
C ASN A 210 22.59 13.11 5.76
N GLU A 211 23.63 12.28 5.92
CA GLU A 211 24.74 12.18 4.97
C GLU A 211 24.24 11.75 3.59
N PHE A 212 23.37 10.74 3.54
CA PHE A 212 22.72 10.29 2.31
C PHE A 212 21.92 11.40 1.61
N LEU A 213 21.13 12.17 2.37
CA LEU A 213 20.33 13.27 1.83
C LEU A 213 21.21 14.41 1.28
N PHE A 214 22.30 14.76 1.97
CA PHE A 214 23.24 15.78 1.51
C PHE A 214 24.05 15.33 0.30
N ALA A 215 24.55 14.09 0.30
CA ALA A 215 25.31 13.52 -0.82
C ALA A 215 24.48 13.52 -2.13
N LEU A 216 23.17 13.35 -2.01
CA LEU A 216 22.24 13.37 -3.14
C LEU A 216 21.61 14.74 -3.42
N ASN A 217 21.94 15.77 -2.63
CA ASN A 217 21.37 17.12 -2.75
C ASN A 217 19.82 17.13 -2.74
N ILE A 218 19.23 16.28 -1.88
CA ILE A 218 17.78 16.13 -1.69
C ILE A 218 17.31 16.52 -0.28
N ASP A 219 18.20 17.08 0.53
CA ASP A 219 17.97 17.61 1.88
C ASP A 219 16.83 18.65 1.93
N ASN A 220 16.67 19.42 0.85
CA ASN A 220 15.63 20.46 0.74
C ASN A 220 14.24 19.91 0.42
N ILE A 221 14.09 18.60 0.18
CA ILE A 221 12.81 17.96 -0.10
C ILE A 221 12.13 17.56 1.20
N ASN A 222 10.93 18.07 1.44
CA ASN A 222 10.11 17.66 2.57
C ASN A 222 9.49 16.27 2.32
N LEU A 223 10.20 15.21 2.72
CA LEU A 223 9.77 13.81 2.55
C LEU A 223 8.46 13.50 3.29
N TYR A 224 8.18 14.17 4.42
CA TYR A 224 6.93 13.99 5.17
C TYR A 224 5.70 14.45 4.37
N LYS A 225 5.76 15.65 3.77
CA LYS A 225 4.68 16.15 2.89
C LYS A 225 4.51 15.27 1.66
N LEU A 226 5.62 14.76 1.13
CA LEU A 226 5.58 13.85 -0.01
C LEU A 226 4.89 12.53 0.35
N LEU A 227 5.21 11.95 1.51
CA LEU A 227 4.59 10.73 2.01
C LEU A 227 3.07 10.91 2.16
N LEU A 228 2.63 12.00 2.79
CA LEU A 228 1.20 12.34 2.90
C LEU A 228 0.53 12.45 1.53
N TYR A 229 1.18 13.11 0.56
CA TYR A 229 0.65 13.20 -0.80
C TYR A 229 0.50 11.81 -1.44
N ILE A 230 1.50 10.93 -1.30
CA ILE A 230 1.47 9.57 -1.88
C ILE A 230 0.27 8.79 -1.33
N GLU A 231 0.05 8.84 -0.01
CA GLU A 231 -1.05 8.17 0.68
C GLU A 231 -2.42 8.75 0.27
N GLU A 232 -2.59 10.07 0.32
CA GLU A 232 -3.89 10.71 0.05
C GLU A 232 -4.29 10.64 -1.43
N SER A 233 -3.32 10.79 -2.33
CA SER A 233 -3.58 10.82 -3.77
C SER A 233 -3.77 9.43 -4.37
N ASN A 234 -3.35 8.37 -3.66
CA ASN A 234 -3.23 7.01 -4.19
C ASN A 234 -2.47 6.97 -5.53
N ILE A 235 -1.45 7.82 -5.68
CA ILE A 235 -0.71 7.98 -6.95
C ILE A 235 -0.07 6.67 -7.39
N MET A 236 0.41 5.85 -6.45
CA MET A 236 1.03 4.55 -6.76
C MET A 236 0.05 3.64 -7.51
N HIS A 237 -1.22 3.56 -7.08
CA HIS A 237 -2.21 2.73 -7.79
C HIS A 237 -2.46 3.26 -9.21
N LYS A 238 -2.54 4.58 -9.36
CA LYS A 238 -2.77 5.24 -10.66
C LYS A 238 -1.60 5.05 -11.63
N THR A 239 -0.36 4.98 -11.13
CA THR A 239 0.82 4.76 -11.97
C THR A 239 0.97 3.30 -12.39
N PHE A 240 0.67 2.35 -11.49
CA PHE A 240 0.76 0.91 -11.79
C PHE A 240 -0.35 0.39 -12.71
N GLU A 241 -1.60 0.88 -12.58
CA GLU A 241 -2.72 0.46 -13.45
C GLU A 241 -2.48 0.77 -14.94
N LEU A 242 -1.65 1.77 -15.25
CA LEU A 242 -1.28 2.07 -16.63
C LEU A 242 -0.38 1.01 -17.25
N SER A 243 0.46 0.34 -16.46
CA SER A 243 1.38 -0.69 -16.97
C SER A 243 0.67 -2.01 -17.27
N GLY A 244 -0.40 -2.34 -16.53
CA GLY A 244 -1.24 -3.51 -16.81
C GLY A 244 -2.04 -3.42 -18.11
N MET A 245 -2.19 -2.20 -18.65
CA MET A 245 -2.91 -1.95 -19.90
C MET A 245 -2.04 -2.14 -21.16
N TRP A 246 -0.73 -2.37 -20.99
CA TRP A 246 0.23 -2.67 -22.09
C TRP A 246 0.63 -4.15 -22.18
N ILE A 247 0.14 -5.02 -21.28
CA ILE A 247 0.44 -6.47 -21.31
C ILE A 247 -0.57 -7.23 -22.20
N TRP A 248 -1.57 -6.55 -22.75
CA TRP A 248 -2.57 -7.12 -23.68
C TRP A 248 -2.76 -6.24 -24.94
N THR A 249 -1.66 -5.82 -25.55
CA THR A 249 -1.61 -5.30 -26.93
C THR A 249 -0.38 -5.86 -27.61
#